data_AF-I8UFV6-F1
#
_entry.id   AF-I8UFV6-F1
#
_cell.length_a   1.000
_cell.length_b   1.000
_cell.length_c   1.000
_cell.angle_alpha   90.00
_cell.angle_beta   90.00
_cell.angle_gamma   90.00
#
_symmetry.space_group_name_H-M   'P 1'
#
loop_
_entity.id
_entity.type
_entity.pdbx_description
1 polymer ?
#
loop_
_entity_poly.entity_id
_entity_poly.type
_entity_poly.pdbx_seq_one_letter_code
_entity_poly.pdbx_strand_id
1 'polypeptide(L)' 'MRDSVKKQTHVPFHYYKLCQYFKGQRVEIELQGGQIHQGMLREFDSETMYISPHVGYNHRSYAYPFCEVVRFRPLGG' A
#
# COMPACT_ATOMS: atom_id res chain seq x y z
N MET A 1 -13.03 33.61 -4.84
CA MET A 1 -11.61 33.40 -4.52
C MET A 1 -11.46 31.98 -3.96
N ARG A 2 -10.82 31.11 -4.75
CA ARG A 2 -10.20 29.81 -4.46
C ARG A 2 -10.73 29.01 -3.25
N ASP A 3 -11.55 28.01 -3.57
CA ASP A 3 -11.80 26.84 -2.74
C ASP A 3 -10.47 26.22 -2.26
N SER A 4 -10.22 26.30 -0.96
CA SER A 4 -9.16 25.53 -0.31
C SER A 4 -9.59 24.07 -0.25
N VAL A 5 -9.27 23.33 -1.32
CA VAL A 5 -9.25 21.87 -1.28
C VAL A 5 -8.20 21.48 -0.25
N LYS A 6 -8.64 21.22 0.99
CA LYS A 6 -7.83 20.57 2.03
C LYS A 6 -7.41 19.21 1.48
N LYS A 7 -6.27 19.15 0.78
CA LYS A 7 -5.61 17.88 0.47
C LYS A 7 -5.30 17.24 1.81
N GLN A 8 -6.06 16.21 2.13
CA GLN A 8 -6.00 15.44 3.35
C GLN A 8 -4.60 14.81 3.43
N THR A 9 -3.64 15.52 4.03
CA THR A 9 -2.23 15.11 4.18
C THR A 9 -2.04 13.95 5.16
N HIS A 10 -3.13 13.31 5.59
CA HIS A 10 -3.14 12.17 6.51
C HIS A 10 -2.91 10.81 5.83
N VAL A 11 -2.88 10.77 4.50
CA VAL A 11 -2.76 9.53 3.72
C VAL A 11 -1.44 8.76 4.01
N PRO A 12 -0.25 9.39 4.05
CA PRO A 12 1.00 8.65 4.27
C PRO A 12 1.05 7.98 5.65
N PHE A 13 0.60 8.69 6.70
CA PHE A 13 0.66 8.17 8.06
C PHE A 13 -0.29 6.98 8.29
N HIS A 14 -1.48 7.00 7.66
CA HIS A 14 -2.43 5.90 7.78
C HIS A 14 -1.90 4.61 7.16
N TYR A 15 -1.40 4.65 5.92
CA TYR A 15 -0.86 3.47 5.26
C TYR A 15 0.44 2.98 5.89
N TYR A 16 1.29 3.88 6.39
CA TYR A 16 2.44 3.50 7.21
C TYR A 16 2.03 2.64 8.41
N LYS A 17 1.02 3.08 9.17
CA LYS A 17 0.49 2.32 10.31
C LYS A 17 -0.06 0.96 9.91
N LEU A 18 -0.84 0.89 8.82
CA LEU A 18 -1.32 -0.39 8.30
C LEU A 18 -0.17 -1.33 7.94
N CYS A 19 0.90 -0.81 7.33
CA CYS A 19 2.07 -1.61 7.01
C CYS A 19 2.79 -2.14 8.26
N GLN A 20 2.85 -1.36 9.34
CA GLN A 20 3.38 -1.83 10.63
C GLN A 20 2.58 -3.03 11.18
N TYR A 21 1.25 -3.00 11.08
CA TYR A 21 0.38 -4.06 11.60
C TYR A 21 0.38 -5.33 10.73
N PHE A 22 0.44 -5.18 9.41
CA PHE A 22 0.24 -6.28 8.46
C PHE A 22 1.54 -6.74 7.78
N LYS A 23 2.71 -6.31 8.26
CA LYS A 23 4.01 -6.78 7.76
C LYS A 23 4.07 -8.31 7.82
N GLY A 24 4.46 -8.92 6.72
CA GLY A 24 4.54 -10.38 6.58
C GLY A 24 3.19 -11.05 6.33
N GLN A 25 2.12 -10.30 6.06
CA GLN A 25 0.80 -10.82 5.73
C GLN A 25 0.44 -10.55 4.26
N ARG A 26 -0.54 -11.32 3.77
CA ARG A 26 -1.12 -11.10 2.45
C ARG A 26 -2.05 -9.90 2.48
N VAL A 27 -1.90 -9.03 1.48
CA VAL A 27 -2.67 -7.80 1.34
C VAL A 27 -3.15 -7.64 -0.10
N GLU A 28 -4.23 -6.90 -0.25
CA GLU A 28 -4.72 -6.36 -1.51
C GLU A 28 -4.66 -4.84 -1.41
N ILE A 29 -4.18 -4.20 -2.48
CA ILE A 29 -4.21 -2.75 -2.63
C ILE A 29 -4.92 -2.38 -3.93
N GLU A 30 -5.57 -1.23 -3.91
CA GLU A 30 -6.16 -0.60 -5.08
C GLU A 30 -5.46 0.74 -5.31
N LEU A 31 -5.07 0.98 -6.56
CA LEU A 31 -4.40 2.22 -6.97
C LEU A 31 -5.38 3.23 -7.54
N GLN A 32 -4.99 4.50 -7.62
CA GLN A 32 -5.80 5.59 -8.18
C GLN A 32 -6.35 5.31 -9.59
N GLY A 33 -5.69 4.46 -10.38
CA GLY A 33 -6.16 4.04 -11.71
C GLY A 33 -7.11 2.84 -11.71
N GLY A 34 -7.57 2.38 -10.54
CA GLY A 34 -8.44 1.22 -10.38
C GLY A 34 -7.72 -0.13 -10.50
N GLN A 35 -6.39 -0.13 -10.67
CA GLN A 35 -5.63 -1.38 -10.66
C GLN A 35 -5.60 -1.99 -9.27
N ILE A 36 -5.86 -3.30 -9.20
CA ILE A 36 -5.80 -4.07 -7.96
C ILE A 36 -4.56 -4.95 -7.98
N HIS A 37 -3.76 -4.87 -6.92
CA HIS A 37 -2.58 -5.69 -6.73
C HIS A 37 -2.69 -6.50 -5.45
N GLN A 38 -2.26 -7.76 -5.49
CA GLN A 38 -2.28 -8.65 -4.35
C GLN A 38 -0.91 -9.27 -4.15
N GLY A 39 -0.52 -9.45 -2.89
CA GLY A 39 0.73 -10.13 -2.57
C GLY A 39 1.08 -10.07 -1.08
N MET A 40 2.30 -10.46 -0.77
CA MET A 40 2.85 -10.42 0.58
C MET A 40 3.48 -9.06 0.85
N LEU A 41 3.03 -8.35 1.89
CA LEU A 41 3.70 -7.13 2.34
C LEU A 41 5.02 -7.51 3.01
N ARG A 42 6.16 -7.25 2.36
CA ARG A 42 7.49 -7.62 2.87
C ARG A 42 8.13 -6.51 3.68
N GLU A 43 8.16 -5.32 3.10
CA GLU A 43 8.89 -4.17 3.59
C GLU A 43 8.08 -2.90 3.34
N PHE A 44 8.45 -1.84 4.04
CA PHE A 44 7.89 -0.51 3.86
C PHE A 44 8.86 0.53 4.44
N ASP A 45 8.83 1.73 3.88
CA ASP A 45 9.46 2.92 4.45
C ASP A 45 8.37 3.94 4.85
N SER A 46 8.75 5.21 5.04
CA SER A 46 7.82 6.27 5.44
C SER A 46 6.76 6.61 4.39
N GLU A 47 6.95 6.25 3.13
CA GLU A 47 6.13 6.70 2.00
C GLU A 47 5.72 5.57 1.05
N THR A 48 6.37 4.41 1.12
CA THR A 48 6.24 3.33 0.14
C THR A 48 6.09 1.98 0.84
N MET A 49 5.21 1.13 0.32
CA MET A 49 5.17 -0.29 0.66
C MET A 49 5.74 -1.16 -0.46
N TYR A 50 6.32 -2.29 -0.08
CA TYR A 50 6.91 -3.26 -0.99
C TYR A 50 6.18 -4.59 -0.89
N ILE A 51 5.46 -4.96 -1.95
CA ILE A 51 4.64 -6.17 -2.01
C ILE A 51 5.29 -7.17 -2.98
N SER A 52 5.52 -8.40 -2.52
CA SER A 52 5.94 -9.49 -3.40
C SER A 52 4.72 -10.25 -3.93
N PRO A 53 4.66 -10.58 -5.23
CA PRO A 53 3.59 -11.41 -5.77
C PRO A 53 3.65 -12.83 -5.19
N HIS A 54 2.50 -13.49 -5.06
CA HIS A 54 2.41 -14.85 -4.53
C HIS A 54 2.91 -15.93 -5.52
N VAL A 55 3.10 -15.57 -6.79
CA VAL A 55 3.39 -16.53 -7.87
C VAL A 55 4.88 -16.46 -8.23
N GLY A 56 5.64 -17.47 -7.81
CA GLY A 56 7.04 -17.69 -8.17
C GLY A 56 8.02 -17.45 -7.02
N TYR A 57 9.12 -18.21 -7.01
CA TYR A 57 10.29 -18.06 -6.11
C TYR A 57 11.06 -16.75 -6.33
N ASN A 58 10.40 -15.71 -6.84
CA ASN A 58 11.03 -14.47 -7.21
C ASN A 58 11.03 -13.56 -5.98
N HIS A 59 12.23 -13.20 -5.51
CA HIS A 59 12.41 -12.28 -4.38
C HIS A 59 12.10 -10.81 -4.72
N ARG A 60 11.48 -10.56 -5.87
CA ARG A 60 11.22 -9.20 -6.36
C ARG A 60 9.96 -8.65 -5.75
N SER A 61 10.11 -7.63 -4.91
CA SER A 61 9.00 -6.81 -4.43
C SER A 61 8.75 -5.64 -5.39
N TYR A 62 7.48 -5.27 -5.55
CA TYR A 62 7.07 -4.08 -6.28
C TYR A 62 6.78 -2.96 -5.28
N ALA A 63 7.25 -1.75 -5.60
CA ALA A 63 7.06 -0.55 -4.80
C ALA A 63 5.69 0.07 -5.11
N TYR A 64 4.99 0.47 -4.06
CA TYR A 64 3.70 1.14 -4.14
C TYR A 64 3.71 2.36 -3.21
N PRO A 65 3.87 3.59 -3.76
CA PRO A 65 3.79 4.81 -2.98
C PRO A 65 2.41 4.96 -2.32
N PHE A 66 2.38 5.36 -1.05
CA PHE A 66 1.13 5.54 -0.30
C PHE A 66 0.19 6.56 -0.93
N CYS A 67 0.74 7.54 -1.65
CA CYS A 67 -0.06 8.54 -2.35
C CYS A 67 -0.86 7.95 -3.52
N GLU A 68 -0.44 6.82 -4.10
CA GLU A 68 -1.13 6.15 -5.20
C GLU A 68 -2.16 5.14 -4.73
N VAL A 69 -2.09 4.71 -3.46
CA VAL A 69 -3.01 3.73 -2.89
C VAL A 69 -4.29 4.42 -2.43
N VAL A 70 -5.43 3.91 -2.88
CA VAL A 70 -6.77 4.38 -2.49
C VAL A 70 -7.49 3.42 -1.55
N ARG A 71 -7.11 2.13 -1.57
CA ARG A 71 -7.66 1.10 -0.67
C ARG A 71 -6.58 0.11 -0.28
N PHE A 72 -6.57 -0.28 0.99
CA PHE A 72 -5.72 -1.34 1.54
C PHE A 72 -6.61 -2.34 2.27
N ARG A 73 -6.48 -3.63 1.94
CA ARG A 73 -7.27 -4.71 2.51
C ARG A 73 -6.36 -5.87 2.93
N PRO A 74 -6.28 -6.21 4.23
CA PRO A 74 -5.62 -7.45 4.64
C PRO A 74 -6.44 -8.64 4.13
N LEU A 75 -5.77 -9.65 3.59
CA LEU A 75 -6.39 -10.89 3.08
C LEU A 75 -6.32 -12.04 4.10
N GLY A 76 -5.73 -11.79 5.28
CA GLY A 76 -5.73 -12.71 6.41
C GLY A 76 -4.49 -13.61 6.51
N GLY A 77 -4.13 -13.87 7.76
CA GLY A 77 -3.47 -15.07 8.26
C GLY A 77 -4.45 -15.89 9.09
#